data_AF-A0A6L5GPS1-F1
#
_entry.id   AF-A0A6L5GPS1-F1
#
_cell.length_a   1.000
_cell.length_b   1.000
_cell.length_c   1.000
_cell.angle_alpha   90.00
_cell.angle_beta   90.00
_cell.angle_gamma   90.00
#
_symmetry.space_group_name_H-M   'P 1'
#
loop_
_entity.id
_entity.type
_entity.pdbx_description
1 polymer ?
#
loop_
_entity_poly.entity_id
_entity_poly.type
_entity_poly.pdbx_seq_one_letter_code
_entity_poly.pdbx_strand_id
1 'polypeptide(L)'
;MADINQITQNHDSDALKTNDGKLRIIQETVPGKQVTLAHIIAGPEAIVYQKLGLNPAVDYSQAAIGILSMTPYEIAIIAGDLACKTAHVDIGFIDRFSGTLIFTGRISDVTSAVKAILNYLKTKLGFTICDITKT
;
A
#
# COMPACT_ATOMS: atom_id res chain seq x y z
N MET A 1 -27.61 -9.58 54.52
CA MET A 1 -26.81 -8.52 53.89
C MET A 1 -25.68 -9.25 53.18
N ALA A 2 -25.87 -9.60 51.91
CA ALA A 2 -24.99 -10.52 51.17
C ALA A 2 -24.05 -9.74 50.24
N ASP A 3 -22.84 -10.28 50.14
CA ASP A 3 -21.57 -9.68 49.73
C ASP A 3 -21.45 -9.11 48.31
N ILE A 4 -20.59 -8.10 48.18
CA ILE A 4 -20.31 -7.29 46.97
C ILE A 4 -19.37 -8.04 45.98
N ASN A 5 -19.06 -9.32 46.22
CA ASN A 5 -18.05 -10.07 45.46
C ASN A 5 -18.58 -11.02 44.36
N GLN A 6 -19.82 -10.87 43.90
CA GLN A 6 -20.43 -11.78 42.90
C GLN A 6 -20.59 -11.23 41.46
N ILE A 7 -20.09 -10.04 41.12
CA ILE A 7 -20.38 -9.42 39.80
C ILE A 7 -19.29 -9.65 38.74
N THR A 8 -18.17 -10.30 39.09
CA THR A 8 -17.13 -10.68 38.11
C THR A 8 -17.08 -12.19 37.88
N GLN A 9 -18.07 -12.71 37.16
CA GLN A 9 -17.90 -13.92 36.36
C GLN A 9 -18.30 -13.61 34.91
N ASN A 10 -17.29 -13.20 34.13
CA ASN A 10 -17.40 -13.02 32.68
C ASN A 10 -17.61 -14.39 32.02
N HIS A 11 -18.85 -14.65 31.60
CA HIS A 11 -19.32 -15.93 31.07
C HIS A 11 -18.96 -16.20 29.60
N ASP A 12 -18.22 -15.29 28.93
CA ASP A 12 -18.02 -15.37 27.48
C ASP A 12 -16.77 -16.15 27.03
N SER A 13 -15.84 -16.49 27.93
CA SER A 13 -14.56 -17.11 27.54
C SER A 13 -14.62 -18.61 27.22
N ASP A 14 -15.72 -19.28 27.57
CA ASP A 14 -15.83 -20.74 27.43
C ASP A 14 -16.55 -21.17 26.14
N ALA A 15 -17.24 -20.25 25.44
CA ALA A 15 -17.91 -20.56 24.17
C ALA A 15 -16.94 -20.80 22.99
N LEU A 16 -15.68 -20.34 23.11
CA LEU A 16 -14.68 -20.41 22.05
C LEU A 16 -13.62 -21.52 22.26
N LYS A 17 -13.60 -22.16 23.43
CA LYS A 17 -12.62 -23.19 23.76
C LYS A 17 -13.12 -24.56 23.32
N THR A 18 -12.32 -25.28 22.55
CA THR A 18 -12.51 -26.71 22.33
C THR A 18 -12.14 -27.47 23.61
N ASN A 19 -12.57 -28.73 23.72
CA ASN A 19 -12.23 -29.61 24.84
C ASN A 19 -10.72 -29.78 25.08
N ASP A 20 -9.90 -29.40 24.09
CA ASP A 20 -8.43 -29.44 24.09
C ASP A 20 -7.79 -28.08 24.50
N GLY A 21 -8.60 -27.11 24.94
CA GLY A 21 -8.16 -25.77 25.34
C GLY A 21 -7.83 -24.82 24.17
N LYS A 22 -8.09 -25.22 22.92
CA LYS A 22 -7.79 -24.42 21.72
C LYS A 22 -8.96 -23.53 21.36
N LEU A 23 -8.67 -22.28 20.99
CA LEU A 23 -9.67 -21.35 20.49
C LEU A 23 -10.00 -21.69 19.02
N ARG A 24 -11.28 -21.86 18.67
CA ARG A 24 -11.70 -22.04 17.27
C ARG A 24 -12.43 -20.81 16.77
N ILE A 25 -11.92 -20.19 15.71
CA ILE A 25 -12.52 -19.02 15.06
C ILE A 25 -12.74 -19.34 13.58
N ILE A 26 -13.88 -18.91 13.03
CA ILE A 26 -14.12 -18.87 11.58
C ILE A 26 -13.79 -17.46 11.13
N GLN A 27 -12.88 -17.34 10.15
CA GLN A 27 -12.46 -16.05 9.63
C GLN A 27 -12.78 -15.98 8.14
N GLU A 28 -13.56 -14.96 7.76
CA GLU A 28 -13.74 -14.57 6.38
C GLU A 28 -12.74 -13.45 6.05
N THR A 29 -11.82 -13.72 5.14
CA THR A 29 -10.78 -12.76 4.78
C THR A 29 -11.25 -11.91 3.63
N VAL A 30 -11.27 -10.59 3.85
CA VAL A 30 -11.57 -9.58 2.83
C VAL A 30 -10.39 -8.61 2.71
N PRO A 31 -10.11 -8.06 1.52
CA PRO A 31 -9.04 -7.09 1.36
C PRO A 31 -9.39 -5.77 2.06
N GLY A 32 -8.46 -5.25 2.85
CA GLY A 32 -8.54 -3.90 3.39
C GLY A 32 -8.29 -2.83 2.32
N LYS A 33 -8.54 -1.56 2.65
CA LYS A 33 -8.24 -0.39 1.81
C LYS A 33 -7.07 0.39 2.39
N GLN A 34 -5.85 0.10 1.95
CA GLN A 34 -4.64 0.69 2.53
C GLN A 34 -3.52 0.86 1.50
N VAL A 35 -2.78 1.96 1.63
CA VAL A 35 -1.47 2.14 0.98
C VAL A 35 -0.40 1.89 2.03
N THR A 36 0.36 0.80 1.88
CA THR A 36 1.37 0.35 2.84
C THR A 36 2.76 0.92 2.55
N LEU A 37 3.03 1.28 1.30
CA LEU A 37 4.29 1.90 0.88
C LEU A 37 4.02 3.01 -0.13
N ALA A 38 4.67 4.14 0.06
CA ALA A 38 4.77 5.23 -0.91
C ALA A 38 6.19 5.79 -0.85
N HIS A 39 7.09 5.19 -1.63
CA HIS A 39 8.52 5.47 -1.59
C HIS A 39 8.98 6.13 -2.89
N ILE A 40 9.92 7.06 -2.76
CA ILE A 40 10.55 7.74 -3.89
C ILE A 40 12.05 7.54 -3.80
N ILE A 41 12.66 7.01 -4.85
CA ILE A 41 14.12 6.90 -5.01
C ILE A 41 14.55 7.97 -6.00
N ALA A 42 15.27 8.99 -5.53
CA ALA A 42 15.64 10.16 -6.34
C ALA A 42 16.77 9.88 -7.33
N GLY A 43 17.72 9.02 -6.96
CA GLY A 43 18.90 8.67 -7.76
C GLY A 43 19.23 7.18 -7.64
N PRO A 44 18.41 6.28 -8.21
CA PRO A 44 18.67 4.84 -8.17
C PRO A 44 19.90 4.46 -8.99
N GLU A 45 20.62 3.42 -8.57
CA GLU A 45 21.71 2.86 -9.37
C GLU A 45 21.17 2.17 -10.63
N ALA A 46 21.95 2.19 -11.72
CA ALA A 46 21.57 1.60 -13.01
C ALA A 46 21.19 0.10 -12.90
N ILE A 47 21.79 -0.64 -11.97
CA ILE A 47 21.46 -2.06 -11.73
C ILE A 47 20.02 -2.25 -11.23
N VAL A 48 19.47 -1.29 -10.47
CA VAL A 48 18.10 -1.33 -9.97
C VAL A 48 17.13 -1.23 -11.13
N TYR A 49 17.36 -0.29 -12.05
CA TYR A 49 16.56 -0.12 -13.25
C TYR A 49 16.50 -1.37 -14.13
N GLN A 50 17.67 -1.97 -14.40
CA GLN A 50 17.76 -3.17 -15.24
C GLN A 50 17.01 -4.36 -14.63
N LYS A 51 17.13 -4.57 -13.31
CA LYS A 51 16.45 -5.66 -12.62
C LYS A 51 14.94 -5.48 -12.53
N LEU A 52 14.48 -4.23 -12.51
CA LEU A 52 13.04 -3.91 -12.54
C LEU A 52 12.44 -4.00 -13.95
N GLY A 53 13.24 -4.31 -14.98
CA GLY A 53 12.76 -4.40 -16.36
C GLY A 53 12.37 -3.05 -16.96
N LEU A 54 12.90 -1.96 -16.41
CA LEU A 54 12.60 -0.59 -16.84
C LEU A 54 13.43 -0.23 -18.09
N ASN A 55 12.81 0.47 -19.04
CA ASN A 55 13.39 0.70 -20.36
C ASN A 55 14.73 1.47 -20.30
N PRO A 56 15.83 0.91 -20.84
CA PRO A 56 17.14 1.56 -20.87
C PRO A 56 17.29 2.76 -21.78
N ALA A 57 16.31 3.00 -22.65
CA ALA A 57 16.29 4.20 -23.49
C ALA A 57 15.80 5.45 -22.75
N VAL A 58 15.18 5.30 -21.57
CA VAL A 58 14.82 6.43 -20.71
C VAL A 58 16.09 6.86 -19.98
N ASP A 59 16.46 8.13 -20.10
CA ASP A 59 17.70 8.70 -19.59
C ASP A 59 17.88 8.39 -18.09
N TYR A 60 18.63 7.31 -17.80
CA TYR A 60 18.85 6.78 -16.47
C TYR A 60 19.49 7.79 -15.51
N SER A 61 20.08 8.85 -16.04
CA SER A 61 20.84 9.84 -15.27
C SER A 61 19.96 10.81 -14.46
N GLN A 62 18.66 10.91 -14.75
CA GLN A 62 17.78 11.93 -14.15
C GLN A 62 16.38 11.41 -13.74
N ALA A 63 16.15 10.10 -13.86
CA ALA A 63 14.88 9.51 -13.50
C ALA A 63 14.88 9.13 -12.01
N ALA A 64 13.91 9.66 -11.28
CA ALA A 64 13.50 9.13 -9.98
C ALA A 64 12.52 7.97 -10.20
N ILE A 65 12.39 7.09 -9.21
CA ILE A 65 11.42 5.98 -9.20
C ILE A 65 10.41 6.22 -8.08
N GLY A 66 9.12 6.16 -8.41
CA GLY A 66 8.03 6.05 -7.44
C GLY A 66 7.62 4.59 -7.29
N ILE A 67 7.54 4.09 -6.04
CA ILE A 67 7.13 2.73 -5.72
C ILE A 67 5.96 2.81 -4.73
N LEU A 68 4.84 2.20 -5.10
CA LEU A 68 3.68 2.06 -4.21
C LEU A 68 3.32 0.59 -4.02
N SER A 69 2.89 0.25 -2.80
CA SER A 69 2.26 -1.02 -2.46
C SER A 69 0.91 -0.74 -1.81
N MET A 70 -0.13 -1.37 -2.33
CA MET A 70 -1.51 -1.01 -2.02
C MET A 70 -2.41 -2.25 -1.96
N THR A 71 -3.48 -2.15 -1.19
CA THR A 71 -4.56 -3.15 -1.10
C THR A 71 -5.91 -2.42 -1.16
N PRO A 72 -6.90 -2.91 -1.93
CA PRO A 72 -6.88 -4.09 -2.81
C PRO A 72 -5.98 -3.90 -4.03
N TYR A 73 -5.52 -5.00 -4.64
CA TYR A 73 -4.45 -4.97 -5.65
C TYR A 73 -4.85 -4.29 -6.97
N GLU A 74 -6.13 -4.32 -7.31
CA GLU A 74 -6.70 -3.69 -8.50
C GLU A 74 -6.56 -2.17 -8.48
N ILE A 75 -6.35 -1.57 -7.29
CA ILE A 75 -6.14 -0.13 -7.15
C ILE A 75 -4.89 0.37 -7.88
N ALA A 76 -3.91 -0.52 -8.15
CA ALA A 76 -2.71 -0.19 -8.91
C ALA A 76 -3.05 0.38 -10.30
N ILE A 77 -4.14 -0.08 -10.92
CA ILE A 77 -4.60 0.40 -12.23
C ILE A 77 -5.08 1.87 -12.12
N ILE A 78 -5.88 2.17 -11.11
CA ILE A 78 -6.42 3.52 -10.87
C ILE A 78 -5.30 4.48 -10.48
N ALA A 79 -4.39 4.05 -9.61
CA ALA A 79 -3.24 4.83 -9.21
C ALA A 79 -2.29 5.12 -10.39
N GLY A 80 -2.06 4.14 -11.27
CA GLY A 80 -1.26 4.32 -12.48
C GLY A 80 -1.87 5.34 -13.45
N ASP A 81 -3.16 5.24 -13.74
CA ASP A 81 -3.88 6.23 -14.58
C ASP A 81 -3.79 7.65 -13.97
N LEU A 82 -3.98 7.77 -12.65
CA LEU A 82 -3.88 9.04 -11.96
C LEU A 82 -2.45 9.61 -11.98
N ALA A 83 -1.42 8.77 -11.89
CA ALA A 83 -0.03 9.18 -11.99
C ALA A 83 0.25 9.90 -13.33
N CYS A 84 -0.11 9.25 -14.45
CA CYS A 84 0.07 9.80 -15.80
C CYS A 84 -0.71 11.09 -16.04
N LYS A 85 -1.89 11.24 -15.41
CA LYS A 85 -2.71 12.45 -15.54
C LYS A 85 -2.23 13.61 -14.68
N THR A 86 -1.43 13.34 -13.65
CA THR A 86 -0.98 14.36 -12.69
C THR A 86 0.34 14.99 -13.11
N ALA A 87 1.26 14.19 -13.65
CA ALA A 87 2.61 14.64 -13.95
C ALA A 87 3.20 13.88 -15.15
N HIS A 88 4.33 14.38 -15.66
CA HIS A 88 5.05 13.74 -16.77
C HIS A 88 5.85 12.55 -16.21
N VAL A 89 5.18 11.41 -16.07
CA VAL A 89 5.76 10.16 -15.58
C VAL A 89 5.50 9.03 -16.57
N ASP A 90 6.47 8.12 -16.67
CA ASP A 90 6.37 6.90 -17.45
C ASP A 90 6.06 5.73 -16.53
N ILE A 91 5.07 4.93 -16.91
CA ILE A 91 4.71 3.73 -16.16
C ILE A 91 5.74 2.64 -16.46
N GLY A 92 6.42 2.19 -15.42
CA GLY A 92 7.33 1.06 -15.49
C GLY A 92 6.60 -0.27 -15.30
N PHE A 93 5.77 -0.35 -14.26
CA PHE A 93 5.09 -1.58 -13.89
C PHE A 93 3.76 -1.30 -13.19
N ILE A 94 2.68 -1.95 -13.65
CA ILE A 94 1.39 -1.99 -12.96
C ILE A 94 1.06 -3.45 -12.68
N ASP A 95 1.14 -3.82 -11.41
CA ASP A 95 0.83 -5.18 -10.96
C ASP A 95 -0.50 -5.23 -10.23
N ARG A 96 -1.54 -5.63 -10.96
CA ARG A 96 -2.88 -5.84 -10.42
C ARG A 96 -3.03 -7.15 -9.62
N PHE A 97 -1.99 -7.97 -9.53
CA PHE A 97 -1.99 -9.21 -8.74
C PHE A 97 -1.36 -9.02 -7.36
N SER A 98 -0.42 -8.08 -7.23
CA SER A 98 0.24 -7.74 -5.96
C SER A 98 -0.07 -6.34 -5.42
N GLY A 99 -0.70 -5.48 -6.24
CA GLY A 99 -0.96 -4.08 -5.89
C GLY A 99 0.28 -3.19 -5.96
N THR A 100 1.31 -3.64 -6.67
CA THR A 100 2.56 -2.89 -6.86
C THR A 100 2.44 -1.95 -8.05
N LEU A 101 2.81 -0.69 -7.84
CA LEU A 101 2.91 0.31 -8.91
C LEU A 101 4.31 0.91 -8.90
N ILE A 102 4.97 0.89 -10.06
CA ILE A 102 6.28 1.49 -10.28
C ILE A 102 6.20 2.43 -11.48
N PHE A 103 6.65 3.67 -11.30
CA PHE A 103 6.74 4.65 -12.37
C PHE A 103 7.98 5.52 -12.22
N THR A 104 8.40 6.13 -13.31
CA THR A 104 9.65 6.87 -13.42
C THR A 104 9.40 8.27 -13.97
N GLY A 105 10.24 9.23 -13.60
CA GLY A 105 10.16 10.59 -14.11
C GLY A 105 11.09 11.51 -13.33
N ARG A 106 10.99 12.83 -13.52
CA ARG A 106 11.77 13.76 -12.69
C ARG A 106 11.32 13.66 -11.24
N ILE A 107 12.21 13.93 -10.30
CA ILE A 107 11.90 13.88 -8.86
C ILE A 107 10.67 14.72 -8.47
N SER A 108 10.48 15.87 -9.10
CA SER A 108 9.32 16.75 -8.91
C SER A 108 8.02 16.11 -9.42
N ASP A 109 8.07 15.47 -10.58
CA ASP A 109 6.93 14.83 -11.23
C ASP A 109 6.50 13.58 -10.44
N VAL A 110 7.47 12.75 -10.08
CA VAL A 110 7.25 11.56 -9.24
C VAL A 110 6.66 11.96 -7.89
N THR A 111 7.24 12.97 -7.22
CA THR A 111 6.70 13.45 -5.93
C THR A 111 5.26 13.97 -6.06
N SER A 112 4.95 14.67 -7.15
CA SER A 112 3.61 15.22 -7.41
C SER A 112 2.60 14.12 -7.68
N ALA A 113 2.97 13.13 -8.50
CA ALA A 113 2.15 11.95 -8.78
C ALA A 113 1.85 11.16 -7.50
N VAL A 114 2.86 10.84 -6.68
CA VAL A 114 2.66 10.13 -5.41
C VAL A 114 1.69 10.90 -4.50
N LYS A 115 1.90 12.20 -4.32
CA LYS A 115 1.01 13.04 -3.49
C LYS A 115 -0.43 13.04 -4.00
N ALA A 116 -0.64 13.16 -5.31
CA ALA A 116 -1.97 13.15 -5.90
C ALA A 116 -2.68 11.80 -5.70
N ILE A 117 -1.96 10.69 -5.90
CA ILE A 117 -2.49 9.35 -5.64
C ILE A 117 -2.93 9.21 -4.20
N LEU A 118 -2.02 9.49 -3.25
CA LEU A 118 -2.32 9.36 -1.82
C LEU A 118 -3.50 10.24 -1.39
N ASN A 119 -3.54 11.49 -1.88
CA ASN A 119 -4.63 12.41 -1.59
C ASN A 119 -5.97 11.90 -2.15
N TYR A 120 -5.99 11.43 -3.40
CA TYR A 120 -7.20 10.87 -4.00
C TYR A 120 -7.71 9.64 -3.25
N LEU A 121 -6.82 8.67 -2.99
CA LEU A 121 -7.18 7.45 -2.27
C LEU A 121 -7.68 7.74 -0.85
N LYS A 122 -7.06 8.69 -0.14
CA LYS A 122 -7.52 9.13 1.18
C LYS A 122 -8.88 9.81 1.14
N THR A 123 -9.01 10.85 0.30
CA THR A 123 -10.14 11.78 0.37
C THR A 123 -11.36 11.31 -0.41
N LYS A 124 -11.17 10.54 -1.50
CA LYS A 124 -12.27 10.07 -2.35
C LYS A 124 -12.66 8.62 -2.07
N LEU A 125 -11.70 7.76 -1.78
CA LEU A 125 -11.94 6.32 -1.60
C LEU A 125 -11.86 5.84 -0.14
N GLY A 126 -11.42 6.71 0.78
CA GLY A 126 -11.31 6.40 2.20
C GLY A 126 -10.28 5.32 2.52
N PHE A 127 -9.11 5.38 1.88
CA PHE A 127 -7.98 4.49 2.19
C PHE A 127 -7.22 4.98 3.41
N THR A 128 -6.68 4.04 4.19
CA THR A 128 -5.61 4.31 5.14
C THR A 128 -4.30 4.52 4.37
N ILE A 129 -3.54 5.56 4.70
CA ILE A 129 -2.36 5.99 3.92
C ILE A 129 -1.13 6.07 4.82
N CYS A 130 0.01 5.59 4.32
CA CYS A 130 1.33 5.83 4.90
C CYS A 130 1.95 7.17 4.46
N ASP A 131 2.96 7.64 5.19
CA ASP A 131 3.72 8.81 4.79
C ASP A 131 4.60 8.55 3.58
N ILE A 132 4.86 9.60 2.80
CA ILE A 132 5.81 9.53 1.68
C ILE A 132 7.22 9.45 2.25
N THR A 133 7.94 8.40 1.89
CA THR A 133 9.35 8.20 2.24
C THR A 133 10.24 8.44 1.02
N LYS A 134 11.49 8.86 1.24
CA LYS A 134 12.40 9.25 0.17
C LYS A 134 13.83 8.74 0.43
N THR A 135 14.52 8.35 -0.62
CA THR A 135 15.97 8.10 -0.66
C THR A 135 16.62 8.78 -1.85
#